data_AF-A0A674MQJ1-F1
#
_entry.id   AF-A0A674MQJ1-F1
#
_cell.length_a   1.000
_cell.length_b   1.000
_cell.length_c   1.000
_cell.angle_alpha   90.00
_cell.angle_beta   90.00
_cell.angle_gamma   90.00
#
_symmetry.space_group_name_H-M   'P 1'
#
loop_
_entity.id
_entity.type
_entity.pdbx_description
1 polymer ?
#
loop_
_entity_poly.entity_id
_entity_poly.type
_entity_poly.pdbx_seq_one_letter_code
_entity_poly.pdbx_strand_id
1 'polypeptide(L)' 'MAAGRTRSTRKLRSWIVEQVNSGKYPGVTWDDDAKTMFRIPWKHAGKQDFRNVKVH' A
#
# COMPACT_ATOMS: atom_id res chain seq x y z
N MET A 1 -9.47 -34.35 -13.70
CA MET A 1 -8.40 -33.37 -13.99
C MET A 1 -8.59 -32.16 -13.08
N ALA A 2 -7.85 -32.10 -11.97
CA ALA A 2 -7.91 -30.95 -11.07
C ALA A 2 -7.21 -29.77 -11.74
N ALA A 3 -7.97 -28.75 -12.15
CA ALA A 3 -7.41 -27.50 -12.65
C ALA A 3 -6.59 -26.87 -11.52
N GLY A 4 -5.27 -26.94 -11.63
CA GLY A 4 -4.35 -26.30 -10.70
C GLY A 4 -4.64 -24.81 -10.70
N ARG A 5 -5.31 -24.32 -9.66
CA ARG A 5 -5.55 -22.89 -9.45
C ARG A 5 -4.18 -22.27 -9.22
N THR A 6 -3.59 -21.69 -10.27
CA THR A 6 -2.36 -20.92 -10.17
C THR A 6 -2.59 -19.89 -9.09
N ARG A 7 -1.89 -20.07 -7.96
CA ARG A 7 -1.93 -19.11 -6.86
C ARG A 7 -1.23 -17.87 -7.41
N SER A 8 -1.99 -16.99 -8.05
CA SER A 8 -1.53 -15.67 -8.45
C SER A 8 -1.18 -14.96 -7.17
N THR A 9 0.08 -15.08 -6.75
CA THR A 9 0.66 -14.15 -5.81
C THR A 9 0.40 -12.78 -6.42
N ARG A 10 -0.48 -11.98 -5.79
CA ARG A 10 -0.74 -10.61 -6.27
C ARG A 10 0.63 -9.96 -6.40
N LYS A 11 1.01 -9.61 -7.62
CA LYS A 11 2.30 -8.96 -7.89
C LYS A 11 2.33 -7.71 -7.01
N LEU A 12 3.30 -7.62 -6.11
CA LEU A 12 3.41 -6.53 -5.13
C LEU A 12 3.24 -5.15 -5.79
N ARG A 13 3.79 -4.99 -7.00
CA ARG A 13 3.63 -3.78 -7.82
C ARG A 13 2.16 -3.45 -8.15
N SER A 14 1.37 -4.43 -8.60
CA SER A 14 -0.04 -4.20 -8.91
C SER A 14 -0.82 -3.84 -7.63
N TRP A 15 -0.55 -4.58 -6.56
CA TRP A 15 -1.17 -4.35 -5.26
C TRP A 15 -0.89 -2.93 -4.73
N ILE A 16 0.37 -2.47 -4.80
CA ILE A 16 0.75 -1.19 -4.23
C ILE A 16 0.20 -0.01 -5.04
N VAL A 17 0.17 -0.13 -6.36
CA VAL A 17 -0.45 0.87 -7.26
C VAL A 17 -1.94 1.02 -6.94
N GLU A 18 -2.66 -0.08 -6.72
CA GLU A 18 -4.05 -0.04 -6.25
C GLU A 18 -4.18 0.70 -4.91
N GLN A 19 -3.25 0.47 -3.97
CA GLN A 19 -3.31 1.13 -2.65
C GLN A 19 -3.07 2.64 -2.77
N VAL A 20 -2.06 3.06 -3.54
CA VAL A 20 -1.77 4.49 -3.77
C VAL A 20 -2.97 5.17 -4.44
N ASN A 21 -3.54 4.56 -5.49
CA ASN A 21 -4.71 5.11 -6.18
C ASN A 21 -5.98 5.14 -5.31
N SER A 22 -6.08 4.26 -4.30
CA SER A 22 -7.25 4.22 -3.42
C SER A 22 -7.36 5.43 -2.49
N GLY A 23 -6.25 6.15 -2.24
CA GLY A 23 -6.21 7.28 -1.31
C GLY A 23 -6.52 6.93 0.16
N LYS A 24 -6.66 5.64 0.49
CA LYS A 24 -7.09 5.17 1.82
C LYS A 24 -6.03 5.34 2.91
N TYR A 25 -4.77 5.51 2.53
CA TYR A 25 -3.64 5.57 3.46
C TYR A 25 -3.02 6.97 3.43
N PRO A 26 -3.20 7.77 4.50
CA PRO A 26 -2.65 9.12 4.58
C PRO A 26 -1.14 9.12 4.37
N GLY A 27 -0.66 9.96 3.46
CA GLY A 27 0.76 10.07 3.09
C GLY A 27 1.24 9.06 2.05
N VAL A 28 0.43 8.05 1.69
CA VAL A 28 0.71 7.16 0.55
C VAL A 28 0.08 7.76 -0.71
N THR A 29 0.86 8.58 -1.43
CA THR A 29 0.39 9.31 -2.62
C THR A 29 1.43 9.26 -3.74
N TRP A 30 0.95 9.47 -4.96
CA TRP A 30 1.81 9.79 -6.10
C TRP A 30 2.55 11.09 -5.85
N ASP A 31 3.83 11.10 -6.21
CA ASP A 31 4.68 12.27 -6.16
C ASP A 31 4.55 13.12 -7.44
N ASP A 32 4.32 12.43 -8.55
CA ASP A 32 4.16 12.98 -9.89
C ASP A 32 2.83 12.58 -10.53
N ASP A 33 2.26 13.46 -11.34
CA ASP A 33 1.04 13.18 -12.13
C ASP A 33 1.24 12.04 -13.14
N ALA A 34 2.49 11.77 -13.57
CA ALA A 34 2.81 10.67 -14.47
C ALA A 34 2.80 9.29 -13.76
N LYS A 35 2.55 9.25 -12.44
CA LYS A 35 2.43 8.03 -11.61
C LYS A 35 3.65 7.11 -11.74
N THR A 36 4.83 7.70 -11.79
CA THR A 36 6.09 6.97 -11.88
C THR A 36 6.72 6.79 -10.49
N MET A 37 6.42 7.68 -9.56
CA MET A 37 7.02 7.75 -8.22
C MET A 37 5.92 7.98 -7.18
N PHE A 38 5.99 7.25 -6.06
CA PHE A 38 5.07 7.42 -4.94
C PHE A 38 5.84 7.42 -3.62
N ARG A 39 5.27 8.07 -2.62
CA ARG A 39 5.84 8.14 -1.25
C ARG A 39 5.08 7.20 -0.33
N ILE A 40 5.77 6.58 0.63
CA ILE A 40 5.17 5.82 1.73
C ILE A 40 5.74 6.40 3.03
N PRO A 41 4.89 6.85 3.97
CA PRO A 41 5.37 7.35 5.25
C PRO A 41 5.95 6.20 6.05
N TRP A 42 7.26 6.26 6.34
CA TRP A 42 7.95 5.27 7.14
C TRP A 42 8.14 5.77 8.56
N LYS A 43 7.41 5.18 9.52
CA LYS A 43 7.63 5.40 10.95
C LYS A 43 8.26 4.13 11.53
N HIS A 44 9.42 4.26 12.17
CA HIS A 44 10.02 3.12 12.88
C HIS A 44 9.09 2.69 14.02
N ALA A 45 8.60 1.45 13.98
CA ALA A 45 7.66 0.90 14.95
C ALA A 45 8.27 0.61 16.35
N GLY A 46 9.52 1.00 16.58
CA GLY A 46 10.25 0.76 17.83
C GLY A 46 9.96 1.77 18.96
N LYS A 47 9.16 2.81 18.71
CA LYS A 47 8.72 3.78 19.73
C LYS A 47 7.24 3.61 20.02
N GLN A 48 6.85 3.64 21.29
CA GLN A 48 5.53 3.36 21.88
C GLN A 48 4.40 4.33 21.44
N ASP A 49 4.36 4.75 20.17
CA ASP A 49 3.45 5.77 19.63
C ASP A 49 2.82 5.32 18.30
N PHE A 50 2.75 4.01 18.04
CA PHE A 50 2.40 3.48 16.71
C PHE A 50 0.88 3.41 16.44
N ARG A 51 0.01 3.67 17.43
CA ARG A 51 -1.45 3.55 17.28
C ARG A 51 -2.18 4.80 17.76
N ASN A 52 -2.19 5.85 16.93
CA ASN A 52 -3.16 6.94 17.05
C ASN A 52 -3.92 7.08 15.73
N VAL A 53 -4.60 6.02 15.29
CA VAL A 53 -5.67 6.16 14.30
C VAL A 53 -6.96 6.31 15.09
N LYS A 54 -7.39 7.57 15.28
CA LYS A 54 -8.76 7.88 15.70
C LYS A 54 -9.69 7.45 14.58
N VAL A 55 -10.31 6.30 14.73
CA VAL A 55 -11.58 5.97 14.08
C VAL A 55 -12.64 6.87 14.74
N HIS A 56 -13.19 7.80 13.97
CA HIS A 56 -14.55 8.30 14.19
C HIS A 56 -15.42 7.63 13.12
#